data_AF-A0A4W2FF19-F1
#
_entry.id   AF-A0A4W2FF19-F1
#
_cell.length_a   1.000
_cell.length_b   1.000
_cell.length_c   1.000
_cell.angle_alpha   90.00
_cell.angle_beta   90.00
_cell.angle_gamma   90.00
#
_symmetry.space_group_name_H-M   'P 1'
#
loop_
_entity.id
_entity.type
_entity.pdbx_description
1 polymer ?
#
loop_
_entity_poly.entity_id
_entity_poly.type
_entity_poly.pdbx_seq_one_letter_code
_entity_poly.pdbx_strand_id
1 'polypeptide(L)'
;MTYTPNFRFRRLPSEDSEKGGLKHSIQKTKIIAFSPLEPCWFCSSVASHGVWVLIHRMGFVKVVENKAYFKRYQVKFRRRQEGKTDYYARKRLVIQDKNKYNTPKYRMIVRVTNRDIICQLLNRFGMDKIYEGQVEVTGDEYNVESIDGQPGAFTCYLDAGLARTTTGNKVFGALKGAVDGGLSIPHSTKWFPGYDSESKEFSAEVHRKHIMGQNVADYMRYLIEEDEDAYKKQFSQYIKNNVTPDMMEEMYKKAHAAIRENPVYEKKPKKEVKKKRWNRPKMSLAQKKDRVAQKKASFLRAQERAAES
;
A
#
# COMPACT_ATOMS: atom_id res chain seq x y z
N MET A 1 25.33 -15.40 7.97
CA MET A 1 23.93 -15.45 7.51
C MET A 1 23.65 -14.21 6.68
N THR A 2 23.69 -14.34 5.36
CA THR A 2 23.72 -13.22 4.39
C THR A 2 22.34 -12.58 4.25
N TYR A 3 22.24 -11.29 4.59
CA TYR A 3 21.02 -10.49 4.47
C TYR A 3 20.86 -10.03 3.01
N THR A 4 20.33 -10.90 2.15
CA THR A 4 19.89 -10.49 0.81
C THR A 4 18.63 -9.63 0.93
N PRO A 5 18.57 -8.43 0.31
CA PRO A 5 17.31 -7.69 0.20
C PRO A 5 16.30 -8.58 -0.55
N ASN A 6 15.28 -9.04 0.16
CA ASN A 6 14.24 -9.92 -0.39
C ASN A 6 13.33 -9.10 -1.33
N PHE A 7 13.74 -8.93 -2.59
CA PHE A 7 12.84 -8.52 -3.67
C PHE A 7 11.85 -9.66 -3.93
N ARG A 8 10.68 -9.61 -3.27
CA ARG A 8 9.62 -10.62 -3.44
C ARG A 8 8.83 -10.35 -4.72
N PHE A 9 9.23 -10.99 -5.82
CA PHE A 9 8.37 -11.17 -6.98
C PHE A 9 7.27 -12.20 -6.67
N ARG A 10 6.04 -11.72 -6.47
CA ARG A 10 4.89 -12.56 -6.12
C ARG A 10 4.08 -12.90 -7.38
N ARG A 11 4.18 -14.16 -7.86
CA ARG A 11 3.30 -14.72 -8.91
C ARG A 11 1.90 -14.96 -8.33
N LEU A 12 0.83 -14.55 -9.02
CA LEU A 12 -0.54 -14.93 -8.68
C LEU A 12 -1.09 -16.01 -9.65
N PRO A 13 -2.00 -16.89 -9.15
CA PRO A 13 -2.75 -17.83 -9.98
C PRO A 13 -3.78 -17.09 -10.86
N SER A 14 -4.15 -17.74 -11.97
CA SER A 14 -5.18 -17.29 -12.91
C SER A 14 -6.49 -16.96 -12.19
N GLU A 15 -7.13 -15.88 -12.63
CA GLU A 15 -8.46 -15.45 -12.19
C GLU A 15 -9.49 -16.49 -12.62
N ASP A 16 -9.71 -17.53 -11.82
CA ASP A 16 -10.97 -18.27 -11.77
C ASP A 16 -11.05 -19.06 -10.46
N SER A 17 -12.19 -18.93 -9.79
CA SER A 17 -12.56 -19.51 -8.49
C SER A 17 -11.92 -18.87 -7.24
N GLU A 18 -12.69 -18.01 -6.55
CA GLU A 18 -13.03 -18.18 -5.13
C GLU A 18 -13.93 -17.03 -4.65
N LYS A 19 -15.24 -17.33 -4.57
CA LYS A 19 -16.21 -16.55 -3.82
C LYS A 19 -15.88 -16.66 -2.33
N GLY A 20 -15.24 -15.64 -1.76
CA GLY A 20 -14.89 -15.61 -0.33
C GLY A 20 -14.81 -14.19 0.22
N GLY A 21 -15.95 -13.60 0.58
CA GLY A 21 -16.02 -12.23 1.10
C GLY A 21 -15.43 -12.09 2.51
N LEU A 22 -14.23 -11.53 2.62
CA LEU A 22 -13.73 -10.93 3.87
C LEU A 22 -14.21 -9.48 3.99
N LYS A 23 -15.25 -9.25 4.79
CA LYS A 23 -15.62 -7.91 5.27
C LYS A 23 -14.68 -7.53 6.42
N HIS A 24 -13.74 -6.62 6.16
CA HIS A 24 -12.96 -5.98 7.23
C HIS A 24 -13.86 -4.96 7.95
N SER A 25 -14.05 -5.17 9.24
CA SER A 25 -14.71 -4.24 10.15
C SER A 25 -13.78 -3.05 10.39
N ILE A 26 -14.21 -1.86 10.00
CA ILE A 26 -13.59 -0.61 10.41
C ILE A 26 -13.82 -0.47 11.91
N GLN A 27 -12.78 -0.63 12.71
CA GLN A 27 -12.80 -0.20 14.11
C GLN A 27 -12.75 1.33 14.11
N LYS A 28 -13.88 1.97 14.43
CA LYS A 28 -13.88 3.38 14.83
C LYS A 28 -13.24 3.44 16.21
N THR A 29 -12.08 4.08 16.28
CA THR A 29 -11.44 4.54 17.51
C THR A 29 -12.43 5.38 18.31
N LYS A 30 -12.62 5.01 19.58
CA LYS A 30 -13.39 5.77 20.55
C LYS A 30 -12.65 7.08 20.81
N ILE A 31 -13.25 8.20 20.40
CA ILE A 31 -12.98 9.49 21.02
C ILE A 31 -13.61 9.39 22.41
N ILE A 32 -12.77 9.50 23.43
CA ILE A 32 -13.18 9.61 24.83
C ILE A 32 -13.83 10.99 24.95
N ALA A 33 -15.16 11.02 24.97
CA ALA A 33 -15.89 12.24 25.31
C ALA A 33 -15.87 12.40 26.83
N PHE A 34 -15.26 13.49 27.26
CA PHE A 34 -15.29 14.03 28.62
C PHE A 34 -16.75 14.14 29.09
N SER A 35 -17.03 13.59 30.26
CA SER A 35 -18.32 13.68 30.95
C SER A 35 -18.66 15.16 31.22
N PRO A 36 -19.80 15.70 30.75
CA PRO A 36 -20.33 16.93 31.30
C PRO A 36 -20.95 16.60 32.66
N LEU A 37 -20.49 17.33 33.67
CA LEU A 37 -21.01 17.36 35.03
C LEU A 37 -22.54 17.34 35.09
N GLU A 38 -23.03 16.60 36.07
CA GLU A 38 -24.44 16.45 36.43
C GLU A 38 -25.15 17.80 36.59
N PRO A 39 -26.38 17.97 36.08
CA PRO A 39 -27.21 19.10 36.49
C PRO A 39 -27.83 18.80 37.85
N CYS A 40 -27.39 19.56 38.87
CA CYS A 40 -28.04 19.65 40.17
C CYS A 40 -29.54 19.91 40.00
N TRP A 41 -30.35 19.06 40.62
CA TRP A 41 -31.78 19.26 40.73
C TRP A 41 -32.05 20.34 41.79
N PHE A 42 -32.30 21.57 41.35
CA PHE A 42 -32.91 22.57 42.20
C PHE A 42 -34.42 22.29 42.24
N CYS A 43 -34.86 21.70 43.36
CA CYS A 43 -36.27 21.46 43.64
C CYS A 43 -36.92 22.80 44.05
N SER A 44 -37.65 23.43 43.13
CA SER A 44 -38.58 24.50 43.46
C SER A 44 -40.00 23.95 43.38
N SER A 45 -40.57 23.68 44.55
CA SER A 45 -41.98 23.36 44.75
C SER A 45 -42.85 24.54 44.36
N VAL A 46 -43.65 24.42 43.30
CA VAL A 46 -44.98 25.06 43.21
C VAL A 46 -45.94 24.08 42.54
N ALA A 47 -46.88 23.59 43.33
CA ALA A 47 -48.03 22.82 42.87
C ALA A 47 -48.99 23.73 42.09
N SER A 48 -49.37 23.33 40.88
CA SER A 48 -50.69 23.56 40.25
C SER A 48 -50.68 23.09 38.79
N HIS A 49 -51.56 22.14 38.48
CA HIS A 49 -51.96 21.67 37.14
C HIS A 49 -50.89 20.96 36.30
N GLY A 50 -50.97 19.62 36.30
CA GLY A 50 -50.14 18.72 35.52
C GLY A 50 -50.39 18.84 34.02
N VAL A 51 -49.47 19.51 33.33
CA VAL A 51 -49.10 19.19 31.95
C VAL A 51 -47.59 19.04 31.94
N TRP A 52 -47.11 17.79 31.96
CA TRP A 52 -45.70 17.51 31.70
C TRP A 52 -45.42 17.80 30.22
N VAL A 53 -45.08 19.05 29.91
CA VAL A 53 -44.49 19.39 28.60
C VAL A 53 -43.14 18.71 28.57
N LEU A 54 -43.06 17.59 27.86
CA LEU A 54 -41.81 16.92 27.55
C LEU A 54 -41.01 17.84 26.62
N ILE A 55 -40.26 18.79 27.20
CA ILE A 55 -39.34 19.66 26.46
C ILE A 55 -38.27 18.74 25.88
N HIS A 56 -38.51 18.27 24.66
CA HIS A 56 -37.49 17.65 23.84
C HIS A 56 -36.39 18.69 23.71
N ARG A 57 -35.24 18.46 24.35
CA ARG A 57 -33.98 19.14 24.03
C ARG A 57 -33.63 18.75 22.59
N MET A 58 -34.29 19.39 21.63
CA MET A 58 -34.00 19.26 20.22
C MET A 58 -32.61 19.86 20.04
N GLY A 59 -31.63 19.00 19.79
CA GLY A 59 -30.31 19.49 19.40
C GLY A 59 -30.47 20.44 18.21
N PHE A 60 -29.88 21.64 18.31
CA PHE A 60 -30.00 22.71 17.31
C PHE A 60 -29.36 22.37 15.95
N VAL A 61 -28.81 21.16 15.78
CA VAL A 61 -28.13 20.71 14.56
C VAL A 61 -29.00 19.74 13.78
N LYS A 62 -29.30 20.08 12.53
CA LYS A 62 -30.02 19.21 11.59
C LYS A 62 -29.21 17.94 11.30
N VAL A 63 -29.83 16.78 11.50
CA VAL A 63 -29.22 15.49 11.16
C VAL A 63 -29.17 15.31 9.63
N VAL A 64 -27.98 15.42 9.05
CA VAL A 64 -27.75 15.29 7.61
C VAL A 64 -27.70 13.81 7.17
N GLU A 65 -27.04 12.95 7.95
CA GLU A 65 -26.94 11.51 7.69
C GLU A 65 -28.19 10.75 8.18
N ASN A 66 -29.34 11.07 7.59
CA ASN A 66 -30.62 10.48 7.96
C ASN A 66 -30.99 9.26 7.08
N LYS A 67 -32.11 8.59 7.41
CA LYS A 67 -32.61 7.45 6.62
C LYS A 67 -32.83 7.80 5.14
N ALA A 68 -33.29 9.03 4.87
CA ALA A 68 -33.51 9.52 3.50
C ALA A 68 -32.20 9.74 2.71
N TYR A 69 -31.12 10.12 3.39
CA TYR A 69 -29.78 10.21 2.82
C TYR A 69 -29.29 8.82 2.39
N PHE A 70 -29.29 7.84 3.30
CA PHE A 70 -28.80 6.48 2.99
C PHE A 70 -29.60 5.76 1.91
N LYS A 71 -30.91 6.07 1.76
CA LYS A 71 -31.72 5.54 0.66
C LYS A 71 -31.26 5.99 -0.73
N ARG A 72 -30.63 7.16 -0.85
CA ARG A 72 -30.16 7.75 -2.12
C ARG A 72 -28.63 7.74 -2.25
N TYR A 73 -27.93 7.25 -1.24
CA TYR A 73 -26.48 7.29 -1.21
C TYR A 73 -25.88 6.29 -2.20
N GLN A 74 -25.25 6.80 -3.26
CA GLN A 74 -24.55 5.99 -4.23
C GLN A 74 -23.10 5.78 -3.82
N VAL A 75 -22.76 4.54 -3.49
CA VAL A 75 -21.39 4.14 -3.15
C VAL A 75 -20.47 4.22 -4.38
N LYS A 76 -19.25 4.72 -4.18
CA LYS A 76 -18.18 4.58 -5.17
C LYS A 76 -17.68 3.14 -5.22
N PHE A 77 -16.93 2.76 -6.26
CA PHE A 77 -16.35 1.42 -6.37
C PHE A 77 -15.48 1.06 -5.15
N ARG A 78 -15.48 -0.22 -4.75
CA ARG A 78 -14.79 -0.73 -3.56
C ARG A 78 -13.35 -0.21 -3.41
N ARG A 79 -12.54 -0.30 -4.47
CA ARG A 79 -11.13 0.15 -4.42
C ARG A 79 -10.97 1.67 -4.31
N ARG A 80 -11.96 2.44 -4.79
CA ARG A 80 -11.99 3.91 -4.62
C ARG A 80 -12.38 4.29 -3.21
N GLN A 81 -13.30 3.55 -2.58
CA GLN A 81 -13.67 3.70 -1.18
C GLN A 81 -12.50 3.35 -0.25
N GLU A 82 -11.74 2.31 -0.57
CA GLU A 82 -10.50 1.95 0.12
C GLU A 82 -9.32 2.90 -0.19
N GLY A 83 -9.49 3.87 -1.11
CA GLY A 83 -8.43 4.82 -1.47
C GLY A 83 -7.22 4.18 -2.16
N LYS A 84 -7.38 3.04 -2.84
CA LYS A 84 -6.26 2.28 -3.43
C LYS A 84 -6.06 2.50 -4.93
N THR A 85 -7.03 3.11 -5.60
CA THR A 85 -7.02 3.20 -7.07
C THR A 85 -7.76 4.44 -7.52
N ASP A 86 -7.10 5.22 -8.38
CA ASP A 86 -7.76 6.17 -9.25
C ASP A 86 -8.22 5.47 -10.54
N TYR A 87 -9.53 5.48 -10.77
CA TYR A 87 -10.15 4.87 -11.94
C TYR A 87 -9.94 5.72 -13.21
N TYR A 88 -9.69 7.02 -13.07
CA TYR A 88 -9.45 7.92 -14.20
C TYR A 88 -8.12 7.58 -14.89
N ALA A 89 -7.03 7.49 -14.12
CA ALA A 89 -5.74 7.01 -14.61
C ALA A 89 -5.81 5.55 -15.10
N ARG A 90 -6.43 4.65 -14.31
CA ARG A 90 -6.52 3.22 -14.66
C ARG A 90 -7.21 2.98 -16.00
N LYS A 91 -8.28 3.74 -16.32
CA LYS A 91 -9.00 3.61 -17.59
C LYS A 91 -8.07 3.82 -18.79
N ARG A 92 -7.20 4.83 -18.74
CA ARG A 92 -6.25 5.14 -19.82
C ARG A 92 -5.10 4.15 -19.93
N LEU A 93 -4.64 3.65 -18.78
CA LEU A 93 -3.52 2.71 -18.72
C LEU A 93 -3.91 1.30 -19.20
N VAL A 94 -5.14 0.85 -18.91
CA VAL A 94 -5.55 -0.54 -19.14
C VAL A 94 -6.24 -0.75 -20.48
N ILE A 95 -7.04 0.22 -20.94
CA ILE A 95 -7.79 0.05 -22.19
C ILE A 95 -6.80 -0.01 -23.36
N GLN A 96 -6.99 -1.03 -24.19
CA GLN A 96 -6.29 -1.22 -25.46
C GLN A 96 -7.12 -0.64 -26.60
N ASP A 97 -6.44 -0.24 -27.67
CA ASP A 97 -7.10 0.17 -28.91
C ASP A 97 -7.92 -1.00 -29.48
N LYS A 98 -9.15 -0.72 -29.92
CA LYS A 98 -10.11 -1.76 -30.34
C LYS A 98 -9.64 -2.52 -31.59
N ASN A 99 -8.84 -1.89 -32.44
CA ASN A 99 -8.26 -2.50 -33.64
C ASN A 99 -7.16 -3.53 -33.33
N LYS A 100 -6.64 -3.57 -32.10
CA LYS A 100 -5.62 -4.54 -31.66
C LYS A 100 -6.22 -5.81 -31.05
N TYR A 101 -7.55 -5.93 -31.00
CA TYR A 101 -8.31 -7.10 -30.56
C TYR A 101 -7.75 -7.73 -29.26
N ASN A 102 -7.22 -8.95 -29.35
CA ASN A 102 -6.76 -9.73 -28.20
C ASN A 102 -5.32 -9.41 -27.78
N THR A 103 -4.65 -8.46 -28.43
CA THR A 103 -3.28 -8.09 -28.07
C THR A 103 -3.24 -7.41 -26.70
N PRO A 104 -2.60 -8.03 -25.69
CA PRO A 104 -2.60 -7.51 -24.33
C PRO A 104 -1.77 -6.22 -24.22
N LYS A 105 -2.25 -5.29 -23.39
CA LYS A 105 -1.51 -4.09 -23.00
C LYS A 105 -0.81 -4.33 -21.66
N TYR A 106 0.52 -4.47 -21.69
CA TYR A 106 1.29 -4.77 -20.49
C TYR A 106 1.58 -3.52 -19.65
N ARG A 107 1.58 -3.71 -18.34
CA ARG A 107 1.88 -2.66 -17.36
C ARG A 107 2.78 -3.17 -16.26
N MET A 108 3.76 -2.35 -15.89
CA MET A 108 4.59 -2.53 -14.71
C MET A 108 3.94 -1.81 -13.54
N ILE A 109 3.37 -2.56 -12.60
CA ILE A 109 2.76 -1.96 -11.40
C ILE A 109 3.85 -1.85 -10.34
N VAL A 110 4.16 -0.61 -9.93
CA VAL A 110 5.12 -0.35 -8.86
C VAL A 110 4.40 0.22 -7.65
N ARG A 111 4.53 -0.42 -6.49
CA ARG A 111 3.95 0.03 -5.22
C ARG A 111 5.01 0.02 -4.15
N VAL A 112 5.32 1.21 -3.65
CA VAL A 112 6.17 1.39 -2.48
C VAL A 112 5.29 1.38 -1.24
N THR A 113 5.59 0.49 -0.31
CA THR A 113 4.99 0.45 1.03
C THR A 113 6.04 0.88 2.06
N ASN A 114 5.65 0.99 3.34
CA ASN A 114 6.57 1.47 4.38
C ASN A 114 7.79 0.58 4.59
N ARG A 115 7.71 -0.72 4.27
CA ARG A 115 8.78 -1.70 4.50
C ARG A 115 9.19 -2.50 3.27
N ASP A 116 8.31 -2.59 2.27
CA ASP A 116 8.54 -3.39 1.07
C ASP A 116 8.30 -2.57 -0.20
N ILE A 117 9.02 -2.93 -1.27
CA ILE A 117 8.77 -2.47 -2.64
C ILE A 117 8.20 -3.65 -3.44
N ILE A 118 7.07 -3.41 -4.12
CA ILE A 118 6.37 -4.43 -4.89
C ILE A 118 6.35 -3.99 -6.36
N CYS A 119 7.05 -4.75 -7.21
CA CYS A 119 6.99 -4.63 -8.66
C CYS A 119 6.24 -5.83 -9.23
N GLN A 120 5.22 -5.60 -10.06
CA GLN A 120 4.44 -6.66 -10.68
C GLN A 120 4.50 -6.54 -12.20
N LEU A 121 5.00 -7.60 -12.82
CA LEU A 121 5.04 -7.83 -14.26
C LEU A 121 4.65 -9.29 -14.54
N LEU A 122 4.09 -9.54 -15.72
CA LEU A 122 3.71 -10.87 -16.18
C LEU A 122 4.93 -11.56 -16.81
N ASN A 123 5.67 -12.36 -16.04
CA ASN A 123 6.73 -13.22 -16.57
C ASN A 123 6.12 -14.49 -17.21
N ARG A 124 5.49 -14.34 -18.38
CA ARG A 124 4.90 -15.45 -19.15
C ARG A 124 5.73 -15.82 -20.41
N PHE A 125 6.49 -14.88 -20.96
CA PHE A 125 7.06 -15.02 -22.30
C PHE A 125 8.52 -15.48 -22.35
N GLY A 126 9.22 -15.58 -21.21
CA GLY A 126 10.57 -16.15 -21.14
C GLY A 126 11.58 -15.50 -22.09
N MET A 127 11.46 -14.18 -22.32
CA MET A 127 12.29 -13.43 -23.28
C MET A 127 13.59 -12.88 -22.67
N ASP A 128 13.91 -13.32 -21.44
CA ASP A 128 15.05 -12.88 -20.65
C ASP A 128 16.41 -13.20 -21.31
N LYS A 129 16.44 -14.13 -22.29
CA LYS A 129 17.64 -14.51 -23.04
C LYS A 129 17.84 -13.77 -24.37
N ILE A 130 16.80 -13.08 -24.86
CA ILE A 130 16.80 -12.42 -26.18
C ILE A 130 17.22 -10.95 -26.02
N TYR A 131 16.70 -10.30 -24.98
CA TYR A 131 17.06 -8.92 -24.63
C TYR A 131 17.86 -8.91 -23.35
N GLU A 132 19.18 -9.07 -23.48
CA GLU A 132 20.09 -8.89 -22.37
C GLU A 132 20.12 -7.40 -21.99
N GLY A 133 19.80 -7.12 -20.73
CA GLY A 133 19.87 -5.77 -20.18
C GLY A 133 21.30 -5.23 -20.11
N GLN A 134 21.45 -3.95 -19.78
CA GLN A 134 22.75 -3.30 -19.67
C GLN A 134 23.61 -4.02 -18.62
N VAL A 135 24.85 -4.40 -18.97
CA VAL A 135 25.76 -5.17 -18.08
C VAL A 135 26.33 -4.27 -16.97
N GLU A 136 26.68 -3.04 -17.30
CA GLU A 136 27.22 -2.06 -16.34
C GLU A 136 26.21 -0.95 -16.06
N VAL A 137 26.07 -0.55 -14.80
CA VAL A 137 25.15 0.51 -14.41
C VAL A 137 25.86 1.85 -14.59
N THR A 138 25.67 2.50 -15.74
CA THR A 138 26.25 3.83 -16.00
C THR A 138 25.38 4.97 -15.48
N GLY A 139 24.07 4.77 -15.38
CA GLY A 139 23.10 5.79 -14.95
C GLY A 139 22.55 6.64 -16.10
N ASP A 140 23.02 6.44 -17.33
CA ASP A 140 22.53 7.11 -18.53
C ASP A 140 21.20 6.54 -19.01
N GLU A 141 20.55 7.22 -19.97
CA GLU A 141 19.37 6.68 -20.64
C GLU A 141 19.72 5.39 -21.41
N TYR A 142 18.97 4.33 -21.15
CA TYR A 142 19.11 3.05 -21.85
C TYR A 142 17.77 2.75 -22.49
N ASN A 143 17.75 2.54 -23.81
CA ASN A 143 16.56 2.19 -24.54
C ASN A 143 16.81 0.88 -25.28
N VAL A 144 15.97 -0.11 -25.03
CA VAL A 144 16.03 -1.40 -25.71
C VAL A 144 15.30 -1.28 -27.04
N GLU A 145 16.08 -1.33 -28.12
CA GLU A 145 15.55 -1.38 -29.49
C GLU A 145 15.29 -2.83 -29.92
N SER A 146 14.35 -3.02 -30.84
CA SER A 146 14.06 -4.34 -31.38
C SER A 146 15.08 -4.70 -32.46
N ILE A 147 15.66 -5.89 -32.37
CA ILE A 147 16.62 -6.41 -33.35
C ILE A 147 15.85 -7.09 -34.50
N ASP A 148 16.24 -6.80 -35.74
CA ASP A 148 15.64 -7.42 -36.92
C ASP A 148 15.85 -8.94 -36.93
N GLY A 149 14.76 -9.69 -37.07
CA GLY A 149 14.75 -11.16 -37.12
C GLY A 149 14.52 -11.86 -35.77
N GLN A 150 14.45 -11.12 -34.65
CA GLN A 150 14.09 -11.66 -33.33
C GLN A 150 12.72 -11.15 -32.86
N PRO A 151 12.05 -11.83 -31.90
CA PRO A 151 10.79 -11.35 -31.32
C PRO A 151 11.01 -9.99 -30.67
N GLY A 152 10.22 -8.97 -31.04
CA GLY A 152 10.40 -7.59 -30.58
C GLY A 152 10.46 -7.39 -29.06
N ALA A 153 11.09 -6.30 -28.63
CA ALA A 153 11.33 -6.01 -27.21
C ALA A 153 10.01 -5.91 -26.42
N PHE A 154 10.01 -6.43 -25.18
CA PHE A 154 8.80 -6.44 -24.36
C PHE A 154 8.39 -5.02 -24.00
N THR A 155 7.36 -4.51 -24.66
CA THR A 155 6.85 -3.17 -24.39
C THR A 155 5.91 -3.19 -23.19
N CYS A 156 6.21 -2.39 -22.16
CA CYS A 156 5.30 -2.23 -21.04
C CYS A 156 5.21 -0.79 -20.55
N TYR A 157 4.10 -0.45 -19.89
CA TYR A 157 3.84 0.90 -19.39
C TYR A 157 3.93 0.97 -17.86
N LEU A 158 4.52 2.01 -17.31
CA LEU A 158 4.58 2.22 -15.87
C LEU A 158 3.20 2.59 -15.28
N ASP A 159 2.77 1.87 -14.25
CA ASP A 159 1.60 2.20 -13.42
C ASP A 159 2.11 2.64 -12.02
N ALA A 160 2.24 3.95 -11.82
CA ALA A 160 2.60 4.57 -10.54
C ALA A 160 1.45 4.58 -9.51
N GLY A 161 0.22 4.29 -9.95
CA GLY A 161 -0.96 4.26 -9.09
C GLY A 161 -1.34 5.63 -8.55
N LEU A 162 -1.32 5.76 -7.22
CA LEU A 162 -1.63 7.01 -6.51
C LEU A 162 -0.37 7.74 -6.03
N ALA A 163 0.82 7.21 -6.33
CA ALA A 163 2.06 7.86 -5.97
C ALA A 163 2.21 9.16 -6.76
N ARG A 164 2.64 10.24 -6.08
CA ARG A 164 2.96 11.50 -6.75
C ARG A 164 4.26 11.35 -7.52
N THR A 165 4.22 11.61 -8.82
CA THR A 165 5.40 11.56 -9.70
C THR A 165 6.19 12.86 -9.58
N THR A 166 7.09 12.93 -8.60
CA THR A 166 8.12 13.97 -8.48
C THR A 166 9.47 13.46 -8.95
N THR A 167 10.41 14.37 -9.20
CA THR A 167 11.81 14.03 -9.47
C THR A 167 12.38 13.24 -8.29
N GLY A 168 13.17 12.21 -8.58
CA GLY A 168 13.79 11.37 -7.54
C GLY A 168 12.86 10.39 -6.82
N ASN A 169 11.62 10.20 -7.28
CA ASN A 169 10.73 9.21 -6.66
C ASN A 169 11.25 7.77 -6.91
N LYS A 170 11.25 6.93 -5.87
CA LYS A 170 11.64 5.51 -5.90
C LYS A 170 10.87 4.67 -6.93
N VAL A 171 9.65 5.09 -7.31
CA VAL A 171 8.90 4.46 -8.41
C VAL A 171 9.70 4.48 -9.71
N PHE A 172 10.43 5.57 -9.98
CA PHE A 172 11.29 5.70 -11.14
C PHE A 172 12.61 4.94 -10.98
N GLY A 173 13.09 4.69 -9.75
CA GLY A 173 14.20 3.75 -9.54
C GLY A 173 13.85 2.33 -9.98
N ALA A 174 12.62 1.87 -9.70
CA ALA A 174 12.13 0.59 -10.21
C ALA A 174 11.95 0.59 -11.74
N LEU A 175 11.49 1.71 -12.32
CA LEU A 175 11.43 1.89 -13.77
C LEU A 175 12.83 1.74 -14.38
N LYS A 176 13.84 2.43 -13.86
CA LYS A 176 15.21 2.38 -14.36
C LYS A 176 15.78 0.96 -14.30
N GLY A 177 15.64 0.29 -13.16
CA GLY A 177 16.09 -1.11 -13.02
C GLY A 177 15.36 -2.09 -13.95
N ALA A 178 14.11 -1.81 -14.32
CA ALA A 178 13.36 -2.61 -15.30
C ALA A 178 13.86 -2.37 -16.73
N VAL A 179 14.15 -1.11 -17.06
CA VAL A 179 14.70 -0.69 -18.36
C VAL A 179 16.11 -1.29 -18.55
N ASP A 180 16.97 -1.13 -17.55
CA ASP A 180 18.33 -1.71 -17.54
C ASP A 180 18.31 -3.24 -17.51
N GLY A 181 17.17 -3.83 -17.11
CA GLY A 181 16.92 -5.27 -17.16
C GLY A 181 16.42 -5.78 -18.51
N GLY A 182 16.32 -4.94 -19.54
CA GLY A 182 15.92 -5.35 -20.90
C GLY A 182 14.47 -5.08 -21.26
N LEU A 183 13.69 -4.36 -20.43
CA LEU A 183 12.31 -4.01 -20.76
C LEU A 183 12.21 -2.69 -21.53
N SER A 184 11.40 -2.68 -22.59
CA SER A 184 11.11 -1.46 -23.34
C SER A 184 9.97 -0.69 -22.65
N ILE A 185 10.33 0.37 -21.93
CA ILE A 185 9.36 1.26 -21.27
C ILE A 185 9.57 2.68 -21.77
N PRO A 186 8.58 3.32 -22.41
CA PRO A 186 8.71 4.71 -22.85
C PRO A 186 8.77 5.63 -21.63
N HIS A 187 9.85 6.40 -21.52
CA HIS A 187 10.09 7.32 -20.41
C HIS A 187 10.91 8.54 -20.84
N SER A 188 11.10 9.48 -19.91
CA SER A 188 11.95 10.66 -20.07
C SER A 188 12.83 10.78 -18.83
N THR A 189 14.04 11.29 -19.01
CA THR A 189 15.04 11.47 -17.95
C THR A 189 14.66 12.52 -16.89
N LYS A 190 13.63 13.34 -17.16
CA LYS A 190 13.14 14.41 -16.26
C LYS A 190 12.85 13.96 -14.83
N TRP A 191 12.36 12.73 -14.64
CA TRP A 191 11.88 12.27 -13.33
C TRP A 191 12.94 11.54 -12.51
N PHE A 192 14.15 11.38 -13.04
CA PHE A 192 15.24 10.72 -12.34
C PHE A 192 15.98 11.66 -11.38
N PRO A 193 16.58 11.12 -10.29
CA PRO A 193 17.58 11.84 -9.52
C PRO A 193 18.71 12.31 -10.44
N GLY A 194 19.14 13.58 -10.30
CA GLY A 194 20.19 14.17 -11.15
C GLY A 194 19.66 15.05 -12.29
N TYR A 195 18.33 15.14 -12.49
CA TYR A 195 17.73 16.13 -13.37
C TYR A 195 17.56 17.46 -12.63
N ASP A 196 18.12 18.52 -13.19
CA ASP A 196 17.92 19.88 -12.70
C ASP A 196 16.82 20.59 -13.50
N SER A 197 15.87 21.20 -12.77
CA SER A 197 14.74 21.90 -13.40
C SER A 197 15.11 23.23 -14.02
N GLU A 198 16.18 23.87 -13.53
CA GLU A 198 16.60 25.19 -13.98
C GLU A 198 17.41 25.09 -15.28
N SER A 199 18.48 24.29 -15.26
CA SER A 199 19.29 24.01 -16.46
C SER A 199 18.59 23.10 -17.48
N LYS A 200 17.61 22.29 -17.04
CA LYS A 200 16.98 21.21 -17.84
C LYS A 200 17.98 20.15 -18.33
N GLU A 201 19.12 20.04 -17.66
CA GLU A 201 20.16 19.07 -17.94
C GLU A 201 20.07 17.87 -16.98
N PHE A 202 20.51 16.70 -17.46
CA PHE A 202 20.51 15.46 -16.69
C PHE A 202 21.95 15.00 -16.42
N SER A 203 22.31 14.92 -15.14
CA SER A 203 23.59 14.35 -14.70
C SER A 203 23.44 12.86 -14.39
N ALA A 204 23.98 12.02 -15.27
CA ALA A 204 23.99 10.57 -15.10
C ALA A 204 24.86 10.12 -13.91
N GLU A 205 25.92 10.87 -13.60
CA GLU A 205 26.77 10.57 -12.45
C GLU A 205 25.96 10.61 -11.15
N VAL A 206 25.20 11.69 -10.91
CA VAL A 206 24.33 11.81 -9.73
C VAL A 206 23.30 10.69 -9.71
N HIS A 207 22.75 10.32 -10.88
CA HIS A 207 21.82 9.20 -10.97
C HIS A 207 22.47 7.87 -10.54
N ARG A 208 23.68 7.59 -11.03
CA ARG A 208 24.46 6.40 -10.67
C ARG A 208 24.78 6.35 -9.17
N LYS A 209 25.15 7.49 -8.56
CA LYS A 209 25.37 7.58 -7.10
C LYS A 209 24.14 7.14 -6.31
N HIS A 210 22.94 7.48 -6.79
CA HIS A 210 21.68 7.06 -6.16
C HIS A 210 21.39 5.57 -6.36
N ILE A 211 21.72 5.00 -7.54
CA ILE A 211 21.52 3.57 -7.80
C ILE A 211 22.43 2.73 -6.90
N MET A 212 23.70 3.15 -6.75
CA MET A 212 24.68 2.46 -5.90
C MET A 212 24.55 2.79 -4.41
N GLY A 213 23.59 3.65 -4.02
CA GLY A 213 23.33 4.01 -2.63
C GLY A 213 24.43 4.84 -1.97
N GLN A 214 25.29 5.51 -2.75
CA GLN A 214 26.36 6.36 -2.22
C GLN A 214 25.79 7.51 -1.37
N ASN A 215 24.64 8.06 -1.75
CA ASN A 215 23.96 9.08 -0.95
C ASN A 215 23.60 8.62 0.48
N VAL A 216 23.27 7.34 0.66
CA VAL A 216 23.02 6.75 1.97
C VAL A 216 24.33 6.50 2.70
N ALA A 217 25.38 6.09 1.99
CA ALA A 217 26.72 5.95 2.56
C ALA A 217 27.27 7.30 3.05
N ASP A 218 27.10 8.37 2.28
CA ASP A 218 27.49 9.73 2.63
C ASP A 218 26.72 10.22 3.86
N TYR A 219 25.41 9.93 3.94
CA TYR A 219 24.62 10.21 5.12
C TYR A 219 25.08 9.42 6.36
N MET A 220 25.53 8.17 6.19
CA MET A 220 26.15 7.41 7.28
C MET A 220 27.47 8.04 7.73
N ARG A 221 28.35 8.48 6.82
CA ARG A 221 29.61 9.18 7.17
C ARG A 221 29.33 10.45 7.95
N TYR A 222 28.42 11.28 7.43
CA TYR A 222 27.99 12.51 8.08
C TYR A 222 27.46 12.26 9.50
N LEU A 223 26.64 11.24 9.71
CA LEU A 223 26.11 10.92 11.04
C LEU A 223 27.18 10.37 11.99
N ILE A 224 28.17 9.63 11.49
CA ILE A 224 29.28 9.14 12.32
C ILE A 224 30.13 10.31 12.84
N GLU A 225 30.35 11.33 11.99
CA GLU A 225 31.14 12.51 12.33
C GLU A 225 30.40 13.46 13.29
N GLU A 226 29.10 13.68 13.08
CA GLU A 226 28.32 14.65 13.86
C GLU A 226 27.70 14.07 15.14
N ASP A 227 27.04 12.90 15.05
CA ASP A 227 26.24 12.34 16.14
C ASP A 227 26.14 10.80 16.06
N GLU A 228 27.02 10.13 16.82
CA GLU A 228 27.09 8.68 16.89
C GLU A 228 25.80 8.04 17.48
N ASP A 229 25.08 8.74 18.36
CA ASP A 229 23.85 8.23 18.95
C ASP A 229 22.69 8.26 17.96
N ALA A 230 22.60 9.33 17.16
CA ALA A 230 21.69 9.39 16.01
C ALA A 230 22.01 8.30 14.98
N TYR A 231 23.30 8.04 14.72
CA TYR A 231 23.75 6.95 13.85
C TYR A 231 23.25 5.59 14.34
N LYS A 232 23.49 5.25 15.62
CA LYS A 232 23.02 3.99 16.24
C LYS A 232 21.51 3.84 16.17
N LYS A 233 20.76 4.91 16.37
CA LYS A 233 19.29 4.91 16.30
C LYS A 233 18.77 4.67 14.89
N GLN A 234 19.30 5.38 13.90
CA GLN A 234 18.83 5.33 12.52
C GLN A 234 19.27 4.03 11.82
N PHE A 235 20.53 3.61 12.03
CA PHE A 235 21.17 2.51 11.32
C PHE A 235 21.39 1.24 12.17
N SER A 236 20.61 1.08 13.25
CA SER A 236 20.72 -0.08 14.17
C SER A 236 20.78 -1.46 13.49
N GLN A 237 20.04 -1.67 12.40
CA GLN A 237 20.04 -2.94 11.66
C GLN A 237 21.27 -3.12 10.76
N TYR A 238 21.89 -2.03 10.31
CA TYR A 238 23.12 -2.07 9.52
C TYR A 238 24.28 -2.51 10.39
N ILE A 239 24.37 -1.95 11.61
CA ILE A 239 25.35 -2.35 12.63
C ILE A 239 25.21 -3.83 12.96
N LYS A 240 23.97 -4.32 13.18
CA LYS A 240 23.71 -5.75 13.46
C LYS A 240 24.13 -6.70 12.33
N ASN A 241 24.11 -6.23 11.09
CA ASN A 241 24.46 -7.01 9.91
C ASN A 241 25.88 -6.71 9.39
N ASN A 242 26.66 -5.89 10.11
CA ASN A 242 28.02 -5.47 9.75
C ASN A 242 28.13 -4.78 8.38
N VAL A 243 27.17 -3.90 8.06
CA VAL A 243 27.21 -3.11 6.81
C VAL A 243 27.88 -1.77 7.07
N THR A 244 29.01 -1.52 6.41
CA THR A 244 29.74 -0.24 6.47
C THR A 244 29.44 0.64 5.25
N PRO A 245 29.69 1.96 5.32
CA PRO A 245 29.45 2.88 4.20
C PRO A 245 30.24 2.52 2.94
N ASP A 246 31.50 2.10 3.08
CA ASP A 246 32.38 1.78 1.94
C ASP A 246 31.99 0.50 1.21
N MET A 247 31.43 -0.48 1.93
CA MET A 247 31.03 -1.76 1.36
C MET A 247 29.69 -1.69 0.57
N MET A 248 28.96 -0.57 0.64
CA MET A 248 27.63 -0.46 0.04
C MET A 248 27.63 -0.60 -1.48
N GLU A 249 28.59 0.02 -2.17
CA GLU A 249 28.66 -0.04 -3.62
C GLU A 249 28.95 -1.47 -4.12
N GLU A 250 29.92 -2.15 -3.50
CA GLU A 250 30.26 -3.53 -3.81
C GLU A 250 29.10 -4.49 -3.53
N MET A 251 28.36 -4.26 -2.43
CA MET A 251 27.17 -5.03 -2.08
C MET A 251 26.10 -4.96 -3.18
N TYR A 252 25.82 -3.78 -3.74
CA TYR A 252 24.85 -3.63 -4.83
C TYR A 252 25.36 -4.25 -6.14
N LYS A 253 26.63 -4.06 -6.50
CA LYS A 253 27.23 -4.72 -7.69
C LYS A 253 27.10 -6.24 -7.62
N LYS A 254 27.41 -6.84 -6.47
CA LYS A 254 27.24 -8.28 -6.22
C LYS A 254 25.78 -8.72 -6.32
N ALA A 255 24.85 -7.91 -5.80
CA ALA A 255 23.42 -8.21 -5.92
C ALA A 255 22.95 -8.17 -7.37
N HIS A 256 23.40 -7.19 -8.17
CA HIS A 256 23.07 -7.12 -9.60
C HIS A 256 23.59 -8.33 -10.37
N ALA A 257 24.83 -8.75 -10.13
CA ALA A 257 25.38 -9.96 -10.73
C ALA A 257 24.56 -11.22 -10.37
N ALA A 258 24.27 -11.42 -9.08
CA ALA A 258 23.50 -12.59 -8.61
C ALA A 258 22.07 -12.65 -9.17
N ILE A 259 21.41 -11.49 -9.33
CA ILE A 259 20.06 -11.42 -9.93
C ILE A 259 20.09 -11.80 -11.41
N ARG A 260 21.13 -11.38 -12.15
CA ARG A 260 21.30 -11.73 -13.57
C ARG A 260 21.61 -13.21 -13.75
N GLU A 261 22.43 -13.79 -12.87
CA GLU A 261 22.75 -15.22 -12.91
C GLU A 261 21.51 -16.10 -12.68
N ASN A 262 20.67 -15.77 -11.68
CA ASN A 262 19.52 -16.59 -11.29
C ASN A 262 18.24 -15.76 -11.07
N PRO A 263 17.48 -15.45 -12.15
CA PRO A 263 16.24 -14.67 -12.04
C PRO A 263 15.03 -15.50 -11.57
N VAL A 264 15.18 -16.83 -11.44
CA VAL A 264 14.06 -17.74 -11.14
C VAL A 264 13.71 -17.71 -9.65
N TYR A 265 12.44 -17.43 -9.34
CA TYR A 265 11.94 -17.45 -7.97
C TYR A 265 11.51 -18.85 -7.52
N GLU A 266 12.22 -19.40 -6.53
CA GLU A 266 11.86 -20.66 -5.88
C GLU A 266 10.78 -20.47 -4.82
N LYS A 267 9.65 -21.16 -4.99
CA LYS A 267 8.54 -21.12 -4.02
C LYS A 267 8.86 -22.04 -2.84
N LYS A 268 8.79 -21.49 -1.62
CA LYS A 268 8.87 -22.28 -0.38
C LYS A 268 7.77 -23.36 -0.34
N PRO A 269 8.08 -24.58 0.14
CA PRO A 269 7.09 -25.64 0.23
C PRO A 269 5.95 -25.24 1.17
N LYS A 270 4.73 -25.66 0.83
CA LYS A 270 3.55 -25.41 1.68
C LYS A 270 3.67 -26.28 2.93
N LYS A 271 3.67 -25.65 4.11
CA LYS A 271 3.64 -26.36 5.39
C LYS A 271 2.22 -26.86 5.66
N GLU A 272 2.10 -28.11 6.07
CA GLU A 272 0.84 -28.65 6.59
C GLU A 272 0.60 -28.10 7.99
N VAL A 273 -0.44 -27.27 8.16
CA VAL A 273 -0.76 -26.62 9.42
C VAL A 273 -2.19 -26.97 9.82
N LYS A 274 -2.38 -27.43 11.07
CA LYS A 274 -3.71 -27.63 11.66
C LYS A 274 -4.45 -26.28 11.68
N LYS A 275 -5.57 -26.19 10.94
CA LYS A 275 -6.32 -24.92 10.78
C LYS A 275 -7.07 -24.58 12.07
N LYS A 276 -6.52 -23.66 12.87
CA LYS A 276 -7.22 -23.03 14.00
C LYS A 276 -7.99 -21.79 13.55
N ARG A 277 -9.20 -21.61 14.06
CA ARG A 277 -9.99 -20.41 13.84
C ARG A 277 -9.63 -19.32 14.84
N TRP A 278 -9.13 -18.18 14.34
CA TRP A 278 -8.75 -17.01 15.15
C TRP A 278 -9.88 -15.98 15.31
N ASN A 279 -10.78 -15.92 14.32
CA ASN A 279 -11.84 -14.92 14.27
C ASN A 279 -13.18 -15.51 14.75
N ARG A 280 -13.95 -14.70 15.47
CA ARG A 280 -15.28 -15.09 15.94
C ARG A 280 -16.19 -15.54 14.79
N PRO A 281 -16.98 -16.61 14.98
CA PRO A 281 -18.00 -16.99 14.03
C PRO A 281 -19.13 -15.97 13.96
N LYS A 282 -19.73 -15.86 12.76
CA LYS A 282 -20.95 -15.09 12.57
C LYS A 282 -22.07 -15.81 13.33
N MET A 283 -22.72 -15.09 14.23
CA MET A 283 -23.81 -15.59 15.05
C MET A 283 -25.02 -16.02 14.20
N SER A 284 -25.63 -17.12 14.59
CA SER A 284 -26.84 -17.62 13.94
C SER A 284 -28.02 -16.68 14.18
N LEU A 285 -29.08 -16.83 13.37
CA LEU A 285 -30.28 -16.01 13.52
C LEU A 285 -30.98 -16.29 14.86
N ALA A 286 -31.10 -17.57 15.26
CA ALA A 286 -31.70 -17.99 16.52
C ALA A 286 -30.96 -17.37 17.73
N GLN A 287 -29.64 -17.53 17.78
CA GLN A 287 -28.79 -16.94 18.83
C GLN A 287 -28.96 -15.42 18.96
N LYS A 288 -29.21 -14.70 17.86
CA LYS A 288 -29.49 -13.26 17.90
C LYS A 288 -30.86 -12.95 18.49
N LYS A 289 -31.90 -13.72 18.12
CA LYS A 289 -33.26 -13.56 18.65
C LYS A 289 -33.30 -13.85 20.15
N ASP A 290 -32.71 -14.97 20.57
CA ASP A 290 -32.68 -15.40 21.96
C ASP A 290 -31.94 -14.39 22.84
N ARG A 291 -30.82 -13.86 22.34
CA ARG A 291 -30.10 -12.79 23.02
C ARG A 291 -30.94 -11.54 23.25
N VAL A 292 -31.77 -11.15 22.28
CA VAL A 292 -32.65 -9.98 22.42
C VAL A 292 -33.71 -10.26 23.48
N ALA A 293 -34.31 -11.46 23.48
CA ALA A 293 -35.28 -11.87 24.48
C ALA A 293 -34.68 -11.88 25.89
N GLN A 294 -33.50 -12.49 26.05
CA GLN A 294 -32.77 -12.55 27.32
C GLN A 294 -32.45 -11.16 27.86
N LYS A 295 -32.02 -10.22 26.99
CA LYS A 295 -31.74 -8.83 27.39
C LYS A 295 -32.99 -8.08 27.84
N LYS A 296 -34.14 -8.28 27.19
CA LYS A 296 -35.41 -7.69 27.60
C LYS A 296 -35.83 -8.22 28.97
N ALA A 297 -35.78 -9.54 29.16
CA ALA A 297 -36.13 -10.19 30.42
C ALA A 297 -35.20 -9.80 31.58
N SER A 298 -33.88 -9.64 31.34
CA SER A 298 -32.97 -9.15 32.38
C SER A 298 -33.25 -7.70 32.77
N PHE A 299 -33.66 -6.87 31.82
CA PHE A 299 -33.97 -5.46 32.08
C PHE A 299 -35.24 -5.31 32.92
N LEU A 300 -36.31 -6.04 32.58
CA LEU A 300 -37.55 -6.06 33.36
C LEU A 300 -37.29 -6.50 34.80
N ARG A 301 -36.56 -7.60 34.99
CA ARG A 301 -36.15 -8.07 36.33
C ARG A 301 -35.33 -7.05 37.12
N ALA A 302 -34.50 -6.25 36.44
CA ALA A 302 -33.73 -5.20 37.11
C ALA A 302 -34.61 -4.02 37.53
N GLN A 303 -35.61 -3.66 36.73
CA GLN A 303 -36.59 -2.63 37.10
C GLN A 303 -37.48 -3.07 38.27
N GLU A 304 -37.95 -4.32 38.24
CA GLU A 304 -38.74 -4.91 39.35
C GLU A 304 -37.95 -4.85 40.66
N ARG A 305 -36.70 -5.34 40.65
CA ARG A 305 -35.83 -5.29 41.83
C ARG A 305 -35.50 -3.88 42.32
N ALA A 306 -35.32 -2.94 41.39
CA ALA A 306 -35.05 -1.54 41.75
C ALA A 306 -36.30 -0.81 42.27
N ALA A 307 -37.50 -1.34 42.00
CA ALA A 307 -38.76 -0.83 42.56
C ALA A 307 -39.08 -1.47 43.92
N GLU A 308 -38.59 -2.68 44.16
CA GLU A 308 -38.70 -3.39 45.44
C GLU A 308 -37.65 -2.94 46.49
N SER A 309 -36.57 -2.28 46.06
CA SER A 309 -35.51 -1.71 46.91
C SER A 309 -35.72 -0.23 47.18
#